data_AF-A0AB35LWC7-F1
#
_entry.id   AF-A0AB35LWC7-F1
#
_cell.length_a   1.000
_cell.length_b   1.000
_cell.length_c   1.000
_cell.angle_alpha   90.00
_cell.angle_beta   90.00
_cell.angle_gamma   90.00
#
_symmetry.space_group_name_H-M   'P 1'
#
loop_
_entity.id
_entity.type
_entity.pdbx_description
1 polymer ?
#
loop_
_entity_poly.entity_id
_entity_poly.type
_entity_poly.pdbx_seq_one_letter_code
_entity_poly.pdbx_strand_id
1 'polypeptide(L)'
;MTGGASASICADATSWNVVFDDIIRVATGLASQFSLKQVPVPSTVKVTVNGQNVARDTTHRQGFDLVYSNSGVSLVFYGTALPKAGETVSVSYDYFK
;
A
#
# COMPACT_ATOMS: atom_id res chain seq x y z
N MET A 1 -9.69 29.48 -11.21
CA MET A 1 -10.26 28.31 -11.91
C MET A 1 -10.40 27.20 -10.90
N THR A 2 -11.62 26.69 -10.78
CA THR A 2 -12.17 25.86 -9.70
C THR A 2 -11.77 24.40 -9.86
N GLY A 3 -11.33 23.77 -8.77
CA GLY A 3 -11.19 22.32 -8.65
C GLY A 3 -11.94 21.82 -7.43
N GLY A 4 -13.22 22.22 -7.29
CA GLY A 4 -14.09 21.65 -6.27
C GLY A 4 -14.40 20.20 -6.64
N ALA A 5 -14.04 19.26 -5.76
CA ALA A 5 -14.66 17.95 -5.76
C ALA A 5 -15.98 18.06 -4.99
N SER A 6 -17.06 18.38 -5.71
CA SER A 6 -18.42 18.30 -5.18
C SER A 6 -18.80 16.82 -5.08
N ALA A 7 -18.76 16.24 -3.89
CA ALA A 7 -19.45 15.00 -3.59
C ALA A 7 -20.79 15.33 -2.93
N SER A 8 -21.82 15.52 -3.76
CA SER A 8 -23.23 15.48 -3.38
C SER A 8 -23.88 14.45 -4.32
N ILE A 9 -24.73 13.51 -3.94
CA ILE A 9 -25.45 13.25 -2.69
C ILE A 9 -25.98 11.81 -2.76
N CYS A 10 -26.27 11.20 -1.61
CA CYS A 10 -27.18 10.07 -1.39
C CYS A 10 -27.16 8.89 -2.39
N ALA A 11 -26.31 7.90 -2.11
CA ALA A 11 -26.66 6.51 -2.37
C ALA A 11 -26.21 5.69 -1.15
N ASP A 12 -27.18 5.07 -0.53
CA ASP A 12 -27.09 4.12 0.57
C ASP A 12 -25.99 3.07 0.32
N ALA A 13 -24.91 3.05 1.13
CA ALA A 13 -24.08 1.86 1.44
C ALA A 13 -22.82 2.22 2.26
N THR A 14 -22.78 1.70 3.47
CA THR A 14 -21.66 1.61 4.40
C THR A 14 -20.50 0.77 3.84
N SER A 15 -19.72 1.30 2.90
CA SER A 15 -18.33 0.88 2.60
C SER A 15 -17.78 1.73 1.44
N TRP A 16 -17.31 2.93 1.75
CA TRP A 16 -16.44 3.64 0.81
C TRP A 16 -15.09 2.92 0.86
N ASN A 17 -14.90 1.95 -0.05
CA ASN A 17 -13.60 1.35 -0.39
C ASN A 17 -12.73 2.47 -0.98
N VAL A 18 -12.09 3.26 -0.11
CA VAL A 18 -11.12 4.26 -0.56
C VAL A 18 -9.83 3.50 -0.86
N VAL A 19 -9.75 3.00 -2.08
CA VAL A 19 -8.54 2.37 -2.61
C VAL A 19 -7.49 3.47 -2.77
N PHE A 20 -6.51 3.49 -1.87
CA PHE A 20 -5.31 4.30 -2.05
C PHE A 20 -4.36 3.55 -2.97
N ASP A 21 -3.96 4.19 -4.07
CA ASP A 21 -2.87 3.73 -4.93
C ASP A 21 -1.64 4.60 -4.66
N ASP A 22 -0.72 4.09 -3.84
CA ASP A 22 0.59 4.72 -3.65
C ASP A 22 1.56 4.11 -4.67
N ILE A 23 1.88 4.87 -5.71
CA ILE A 23 2.90 4.52 -6.70
C ILE A 23 4.24 5.06 -6.21
N ILE A 24 5.06 4.18 -5.66
CA ILE A 24 6.37 4.57 -5.14
C ILE A 24 7.43 4.12 -6.13
N ARG A 25 8.06 5.10 -6.78
CA ARG A 25 9.25 4.86 -7.61
C ARG A 25 10.46 4.72 -6.70
N VAL A 26 11.04 3.52 -6.64
CA VAL A 26 12.22 3.25 -5.80
C VAL A 26 13.39 4.10 -6.29
N ALA A 27 13.70 5.17 -5.55
CA ALA A 27 14.91 5.95 -5.73
C ALA A 27 16.14 5.07 -5.44
N THR A 28 17.28 5.36 -6.04
CA THR A 28 18.51 4.55 -5.95
C THR A 28 18.94 4.33 -4.50
N GLY A 29 18.55 3.19 -3.95
CA GLY A 29 18.73 2.79 -2.55
C GLY A 29 17.61 1.81 -2.22
N LEU A 30 17.95 0.63 -1.69
CA LEU A 30 17.03 -0.48 -1.38
C LEU A 30 15.87 -0.02 -0.48
N ALA A 31 14.81 0.53 -1.07
CA ALA A 31 13.61 0.91 -0.34
C ALA A 31 12.87 -0.39 0.00
N SER A 32 13.26 -0.97 1.14
CA SER A 32 12.68 -2.20 1.67
C SER A 32 11.45 -1.92 2.53
N GLN A 33 11.15 -0.64 2.80
CA GLN A 33 10.06 -0.21 3.65
C GLN A 33 9.35 1.01 3.08
N PHE A 34 8.02 1.04 3.20
CA PHE A 34 7.15 2.11 2.75
C PHE A 34 6.12 2.43 3.82
N SER A 35 6.11 3.67 4.30
CA SER A 35 5.14 4.09 5.31
C SER A 35 3.79 4.37 4.66
N LEU A 36 2.75 3.70 5.14
CA LEU A 36 1.37 3.92 4.72
C LEU A 36 0.80 5.13 5.47
N LYS A 37 0.05 5.97 4.75
CA LYS A 37 -0.59 7.15 5.35
C LYS A 37 -1.69 6.78 6.34
N GLN A 38 -2.35 5.65 6.13
CA GLN A 38 -3.46 5.19 6.95
C GLN A 38 -3.21 3.74 7.39
N VAL A 39 -3.96 3.30 8.41
CA VAL A 39 -3.90 1.92 8.90
C VAL A 39 -4.72 1.04 7.95
N PRO A 40 -4.08 0.20 7.11
CA PRO A 40 -4.82 -0.65 6.18
C PRO A 40 -5.56 -1.77 6.90
N VAL A 41 -6.63 -2.27 6.27
CA VAL A 41 -7.21 -3.58 6.56
C VAL A 41 -6.27 -4.65 5.98
N PRO A 42 -5.63 -5.49 6.81
CA PRO A 42 -4.53 -6.35 6.35
C PRO A 42 -4.94 -7.34 5.25
N SER A 43 -6.20 -7.75 5.21
CA SER A 43 -6.73 -8.69 4.21
C SER A 43 -6.99 -8.06 2.84
N THR A 44 -7.04 -6.73 2.74
CA THR A 44 -7.31 -6.02 1.49
C THR A 44 -6.05 -5.49 0.82
N VAL A 45 -4.91 -5.54 1.52
CA VAL A 45 -3.62 -5.07 0.99
C VAL A 45 -3.18 -5.95 -0.17
N LYS A 46 -3.05 -5.33 -1.34
CA LYS A 46 -2.48 -5.90 -2.54
C LYS A 46 -1.21 -5.14 -2.90
N VAL A 47 -0.15 -5.89 -3.18
CA VAL A 47 1.15 -5.33 -3.54
C VAL A 47 1.58 -5.93 -4.86
N THR A 48 2.00 -5.07 -5.77
CA THR A 48 2.63 -5.50 -7.01
C THR A 48 3.98 -4.80 -7.18
N VAL A 49 4.97 -5.56 -7.63
CA VAL A 49 6.29 -5.05 -7.99
C VAL A 49 6.46 -5.30 -9.48
N ASN A 50 6.61 -4.24 -10.26
CA ASN A 50 6.67 -4.29 -11.73
C ASN A 50 5.50 -5.08 -12.36
N GLY A 51 4.30 -4.93 -11.77
CA GLY A 51 3.08 -5.64 -12.18
C GLY A 51 2.99 -7.11 -11.73
N GLN A 52 4.00 -7.64 -11.03
CA GLN A 52 3.96 -8.99 -10.45
C GLN A 52 3.39 -8.93 -9.03
N ASN A 53 2.39 -9.77 -8.74
CA ASN A 53 1.80 -9.84 -7.40
C ASN A 53 2.79 -10.39 -6.38
N VAL A 54 3.01 -9.65 -5.30
CA VAL A 54 3.82 -10.09 -4.16
C VAL A 54 2.87 -10.57 -3.08
N ALA A 55 3.06 -11.79 -2.59
CA ALA A 55 2.26 -12.32 -1.49
C ALA A 55 2.70 -11.72 -0.16
N ARG A 56 1.74 -11.57 0.75
CA ARG A 56 2.04 -11.22 2.15
C ARG A 56 2.62 -12.44 2.86
N ASP A 57 3.71 -12.24 3.58
CA ASP A 57 4.40 -13.26 4.38
C ASP A 57 4.74 -12.74 5.77
N THR A 58 3.96 -13.15 6.75
CA THR A 58 4.16 -12.81 8.17
C THR A 58 5.34 -13.54 8.81
N THR A 59 5.99 -14.46 8.08
CA THR A 59 7.21 -15.14 8.55
C THR A 59 8.48 -14.33 8.27
N HIS A 60 8.37 -13.22 7.54
CA HIS A 60 9.48 -12.33 7.17
C HIS A 60 10.59 -13.01 6.36
N ARG A 61 10.24 -14.06 5.59
CA ARG A 61 11.19 -14.83 4.78
C ARG A 61 11.15 -14.41 3.32
N GLN A 62 9.95 -14.20 2.76
CA GLN A 62 9.79 -13.86 1.35
C GLN A 62 8.45 -13.20 1.09
N GLY A 63 8.43 -12.02 0.46
CA GLY A 63 7.20 -11.31 0.14
C GLY A 63 7.17 -9.94 0.81
N PHE A 64 6.01 -9.52 1.30
CA PHE A 64 5.87 -8.31 2.11
C PHE A 64 5.16 -8.60 3.43
N ASP A 65 5.36 -7.75 4.43
CA ASP A 65 4.50 -7.71 5.61
C ASP A 65 4.18 -6.27 6.04
N LEU A 66 3.18 -6.13 6.90
CA LEU A 66 2.75 -4.87 7.50
C LEU A 66 3.26 -4.79 8.93
N VAL A 67 4.18 -3.87 9.16
CA VAL A 67 4.76 -3.56 10.47
C VAL A 67 3.99 -2.41 11.08
N TYR A 68 3.23 -2.70 12.13
CA TYR A 68 2.48 -1.72 12.90
C TYR A 68 3.39 -1.09 13.96
N SER A 69 3.41 0.23 14.03
CA SER A 69 4.18 1.00 15.01
C SER A 69 3.30 2.11 15.61
N ASN A 70 3.75 2.71 16.70
CA ASN A 70 3.02 3.80 17.36
C ASN A 70 2.84 5.05 16.47
N SER A 71 3.61 5.16 15.39
CA SER A 71 3.56 6.27 14.42
C SER A 71 2.82 5.94 13.13
N GLY A 72 2.28 4.72 12.97
CA GLY A 72 1.57 4.29 11.76
C GLY A 72 1.94 2.88 11.32
N VAL A 73 1.63 2.56 10.07
CA VAL A 73 1.88 1.24 9.48
C VAL A 73 2.93 1.36 8.38
N SER A 74 3.91 0.46 8.37
CA SER A 74 4.92 0.36 7.34
C SER A 74 4.80 -0.95 6.61
N LEU A 75 4.78 -0.91 5.28
CA LEU A 75 4.86 -2.06 4.41
C LEU A 75 6.33 -2.38 4.16
N VAL A 76 6.77 -3.58 4.55
CA VAL A 76 8.17 -3.99 4.49
C VAL A 76 8.30 -5.22 3.59
N PHE A 77 9.28 -5.19 2.69
CA PHE A 77 9.60 -6.29 1.77
C PHE A 77 10.72 -7.16 2.33
N TYR A 78 10.63 -8.47 2.06
CA TYR A 78 11.57 -9.48 2.53
C TYR A 78 12.02 -10.42 1.41
N GLY A 79 13.26 -10.91 1.54
CA GLY A 79 13.84 -11.92 0.66
C GLY A 79 13.94 -11.47 -0.80
N THR A 80 13.49 -12.32 -1.72
CA THR A 80 13.56 -12.05 -3.16
C THR A 80 12.49 -11.09 -3.67
N ALA A 81 11.54 -10.70 -2.81
CA ALA A 81 10.51 -9.73 -3.14
C ALA A 81 10.97 -8.28 -2.93
N LEU A 82 12.22 -8.05 -2.49
CA LEU A 82 12.79 -6.71 -2.39
C LEU A 82 12.79 -6.05 -3.77
N PRO A 83 12.07 -4.92 -3.93
CA PRO A 83 12.05 -4.21 -5.19
C PRO A 83 13.44 -3.61 -5.48
N LYS A 84 13.92 -3.81 -6.70
CA LYS A 84 15.21 -3.29 -7.17
C LYS A 84 15.07 -1.84 -7.60
N ALA A 85 16.21 -1.14 -7.67
CA ALA A 85 16.23 0.24 -8.15
C ALA A 85 15.64 0.32 -9.57
N GLY A 86 14.69 1.25 -9.76
CA GLY A 86 13.97 1.42 -11.02
C GLY A 86 12.71 0.56 -11.18
N GLU A 87 12.43 -0.36 -10.26
CA GLU A 87 11.15 -1.08 -10.26
C GLU A 87 10.03 -0.21 -9.66
N THR A 88 8.83 -0.36 -10.23
CA THR A 88 7.61 0.32 -9.76
C THR A 88 6.91 -0.56 -8.74
N VAL A 89 6.68 -0.03 -7.55
CA VAL A 89 5.86 -0.69 -6.52
C VAL A 89 4.49 -0.01 -6.50
N SER A 90 3.43 -0.80 -6.70
CA SER A 90 2.05 -0.35 -6.55
C SER A 90 1.42 -1.09 -5.38
N VAL A 91 0.91 -0.32 -4.43
CA VAL A 91 0.24 -0.82 -3.23
C VAL A 91 -1.19 -0.30 -3.22
N SER A 92 -2.14 -1.20 -3.07
CA SER A 92 -3.58 -0.90 -2.98
C SER A 92 -4.17 -1.51 -1.72
N TYR A 93 -4.92 -0.72 -0.94
CA TYR A 93 -5.53 -1.20 0.31
C TYR A 93 -6.75 -0.37 0.69
N ASP A 94 -7.62 -0.99 1.49
CA ASP A 94 -8.71 -0.33 2.20
C ASP A 94 -8.28 0.03 3.62
N TYR A 95 -8.95 1.01 4.23
CA TYR A 95 -8.73 1.41 5.62
C TYR A 95 -10.07 1.86 6.24
N PHE A 96 -10.15 1.85 7.57
CA PHE A 96 -11.30 2.40 8.29
C PHE A 96 -11.10 3.90 8.56
N LYS A 97 -12.10 4.71 8.24
CA LYS A 97 -12.10 6.16 8.47
C LYS A 97 -12.52 6.53 9.88
#